data_AF-A0A0B8Q9A7-F1
#
_entry.id   AF-A0A0B8Q9A7-F1
#
_cell.length_a   1.000
_cell.length_b   1.000
_cell.length_c   1.000
_cell.angle_alpha   90.00
_cell.angle_beta   90.00
_cell.angle_gamma   90.00
#
_symmetry.space_group_name_H-M   'P 1'
#
loop_
_entity.id
_entity.type
_entity.pdbx_description
1 polymer ?
#
loop_
_entity_poly.entity_id
_entity_poly.type
_entity_poly.pdbx_seq_one_letter_code
_entity_poly.pdbx_strand_id
1 'polypeptide(L)'
;MNSKMLHPMQVIQTAIEHYRNNPDITLAQIEGFVRQILGWREFIRGLYWAHMPKYKTLNFLKASRALPKWFWDGDTNMNCQKQAISQSLEFSYAHHIQRLMVTGNFCMLAGIEPEQVDEWYLSIYIDAIEWVELPNTRGMSQFADGGIVGSKAYAASGNYINKMSDYCGDCHYNVKQKLDQAACPLNSLYWHFMQRHRETLVKNPRMNMVYRNWDKQDMEQQTAVLNKAQQLLDDLDNI
;
A
#
# COMPACT_ATOMS: atom_id res chain seq x y z
N MET A 1 6.06 -6.77 21.12
CA MET A 1 6.62 -7.96 20.41
C MET A 1 7.95 -7.65 19.72
N ASN A 2 8.03 -6.60 18.89
CA ASN A 2 9.25 -6.31 18.12
C ASN A 2 10.45 -5.92 19.01
N SER A 3 10.20 -5.19 20.10
CA SER A 3 11.15 -4.90 21.19
C SER A 3 11.40 -6.06 22.17
N LYS A 4 10.88 -7.27 21.89
CA LYS A 4 11.00 -8.47 22.74
C LYS A 4 10.33 -8.41 24.13
N MET A 5 9.63 -7.32 24.47
CA MET A 5 8.84 -7.21 25.71
C MET A 5 7.66 -8.19 25.80
N LEU A 6 7.22 -8.74 24.66
CA LEU A 6 6.18 -9.77 24.58
C LEU A 6 6.65 -10.88 23.65
N HIS A 7 6.57 -12.13 24.11
CA HIS A 7 6.89 -13.31 23.32
C HIS A 7 5.73 -13.66 22.36
N PRO A 8 5.97 -13.87 21.04
CA PRO A 8 4.89 -14.14 20.09
C PRO A 8 4.01 -15.34 20.45
N MET A 9 4.62 -16.43 20.92
CA MET A 9 3.87 -17.63 21.32
C MET A 9 2.98 -17.37 22.55
N GLN A 10 3.42 -16.51 23.48
CA GLN A 10 2.59 -16.13 24.63
C GLN A 10 1.33 -15.41 24.14
N VAL A 11 1.48 -14.44 23.22
CA VAL A 11 0.35 -13.71 22.63
C VAL A 11 -0.62 -14.65 21.90
N ILE A 12 -0.08 -15.58 21.10
CA ILE A 12 -0.88 -16.57 20.35
C ILE A 12 -1.64 -17.50 21.30
N GLN A 13 -0.96 -18.08 22.29
CA GLN A 13 -1.58 -19.02 23.23
C GLN A 13 -2.65 -18.34 24.07
N THR A 14 -2.38 -17.15 24.60
CA THR A 14 -3.37 -16.37 25.35
C THR A 14 -4.60 -16.05 24.51
N ALA A 15 -4.43 -15.67 23.23
CA ALA A 15 -5.56 -15.40 22.35
C ALA A 15 -6.40 -16.67 22.05
N ILE A 16 -5.75 -17.81 21.82
CA ILE A 16 -6.43 -19.09 21.58
C ILE A 16 -7.19 -19.57 22.83
N GLU A 17 -6.57 -19.45 24.01
CA GLU A 17 -7.21 -19.78 25.28
C GLU A 17 -8.44 -18.90 25.54
N HIS A 18 -8.34 -17.60 25.26
CA HIS A 18 -9.47 -16.69 25.37
C HIS A 18 -10.60 -17.06 24.40
N TYR A 19 -10.28 -17.33 23.13
CA TYR A 19 -11.25 -17.83 22.13
C TYR A 19 -11.98 -19.09 22.59
N ARG A 20 -11.28 -20.08 23.16
CA ARG A 20 -11.89 -21.34 23.63
C ARG A 20 -12.94 -21.13 24.72
N ASN A 21 -12.82 -20.06 25.49
CA ASN A 21 -13.71 -19.73 26.60
C ASN A 21 -14.72 -18.61 26.26
N ASN A 22 -14.71 -18.10 25.02
CA ASN A 22 -15.51 -16.95 24.62
C ASN A 22 -16.29 -17.22 23.32
N PRO A 23 -17.60 -17.52 23.38
CA PRO A 23 -18.40 -17.89 22.21
C PRO A 23 -18.62 -16.74 21.23
N ASP A 24 -18.36 -15.49 21.64
CA ASP A 24 -18.53 -14.31 20.78
C ASP A 24 -17.40 -14.16 19.74
N ILE A 25 -16.31 -14.91 19.92
CA ILE A 25 -15.18 -14.90 19.00
C ILE A 25 -15.35 -16.05 18.02
N THR A 26 -15.44 -15.71 16.73
CA THR A 26 -15.51 -16.69 15.66
C THR A 26 -14.13 -17.27 15.33
N LEU A 27 -14.12 -18.49 14.77
CA LEU A 27 -12.88 -19.11 14.28
C LEU A 27 -12.13 -18.21 13.29
N ALA A 28 -12.85 -17.50 12.43
CA ALA A 28 -12.26 -16.60 11.42
C ALA A 28 -11.49 -15.42 12.06
N GLN A 29 -11.99 -14.87 13.17
CA GLN A 29 -11.33 -13.77 13.88
C GLN A 29 -10.04 -14.25 14.56
N ILE A 30 -10.10 -15.37 15.30
CA ILE A 30 -8.93 -15.88 16.01
C ILE A 30 -7.87 -16.42 15.04
N GLU A 31 -8.27 -17.15 14.00
CA GLU A 31 -7.35 -17.64 12.97
C GLU A 31 -6.71 -16.45 12.24
N GLY A 32 -7.49 -15.43 11.88
CA GLY A 32 -7.00 -14.22 11.24
C GLY A 32 -5.93 -13.53 12.08
N PHE A 33 -6.17 -13.36 13.39
CA PHE A 33 -5.20 -12.80 14.33
C PHE A 33 -3.92 -13.64 14.43
N VAL A 34 -4.05 -14.95 14.67
CA VAL A 34 -2.91 -15.88 14.80
C VAL A 34 -2.08 -15.89 13.52
N ARG A 35 -2.72 -15.87 12.34
CA ARG A 35 -2.06 -15.85 11.03
C ARG A 35 -1.21 -14.61 10.80
N GLN A 36 -1.53 -13.46 11.40
CA GLN A 36 -0.67 -12.27 11.30
C GLN A 36 0.64 -12.46 12.06
N ILE A 37 0.61 -13.16 13.21
CA ILE A 37 1.78 -13.36 14.07
C ILE A 37 2.58 -14.59 13.64
N LEU A 38 1.94 -15.76 13.60
CA LEU A 38 2.61 -17.02 13.27
C LEU A 38 2.93 -17.13 11.77
N GLY A 39 2.07 -16.57 10.93
CA GLY A 39 2.25 -16.54 9.47
C GLY A 39 3.11 -15.36 9.05
N TRP A 40 2.48 -14.19 8.85
CA TRP A 40 3.13 -13.05 8.22
C TRP A 40 4.40 -12.58 8.93
N ARG A 41 4.36 -12.37 10.25
CA ARG A 41 5.52 -11.85 10.98
C ARG A 41 6.73 -12.80 10.92
N GLU A 42 6.53 -14.10 11.07
CA GLU A 42 7.63 -15.08 10.96
C GLU A 42 8.08 -15.29 9.51
N PHE A 43 7.15 -15.29 8.55
CA PHE A 43 7.47 -15.36 7.11
C PHE A 43 8.35 -14.19 6.66
N ILE A 44 7.97 -12.96 7.02
CA ILE A 44 8.71 -11.73 6.71
C ILE A 44 10.11 -11.78 7.32
N ARG A 45 10.24 -12.27 8.56
CA ARG A 45 11.55 -12.45 9.20
C ARG A 45 12.44 -13.43 8.45
N GLY A 46 11.91 -14.58 8.05
CA GLY A 46 12.65 -15.58 7.28
C GLY A 46 13.12 -15.04 5.93
N LEU A 47 12.23 -14.35 5.22
CA LEU A 47 12.52 -13.76 3.92
C LEU A 47 13.60 -12.69 4.00
N TYR A 48 13.54 -11.80 4.99
CA TYR A 48 14.57 -10.79 5.23
C TYR A 48 15.97 -11.42 5.29
N TRP A 49 16.17 -12.42 6.16
CA TRP A 49 17.47 -13.06 6.30
C TRP A 49 17.89 -13.92 5.11
N ALA A 50 16.93 -14.48 4.37
CA ALA A 50 17.22 -15.29 3.19
C ALA A 50 17.69 -14.46 1.97
N HIS A 51 17.28 -13.18 1.87
CA HIS A 51 17.54 -12.36 0.69
C HIS A 51 18.46 -11.14 0.93
N MET A 52 18.73 -10.79 2.19
CA MET A 52 19.66 -9.71 2.51
C MET A 52 21.12 -10.07 2.19
N PRO A 53 21.97 -9.08 1.82
CA PRO A 53 21.68 -7.65 1.73
C PRO A 53 21.04 -7.22 0.39
N LYS A 54 21.03 -8.10 -0.63
CA LYS A 54 20.57 -7.76 -1.99
C LYS A 54 19.10 -7.32 -2.04
N TYR A 55 18.28 -7.79 -1.11
CA TYR A 55 16.86 -7.43 -1.04
C TYR A 55 16.65 -5.90 -0.99
N LYS A 56 17.49 -5.17 -0.25
CA LYS A 56 17.44 -3.70 -0.11
C LYS A 56 17.73 -2.93 -1.40
N THR A 57 18.22 -3.57 -2.47
CA THR A 57 18.49 -2.88 -3.74
C THR A 57 17.46 -3.18 -4.82
N LEU A 58 16.43 -3.98 -4.52
CA LEU A 58 15.43 -4.38 -5.49
C LEU A 58 14.52 -3.20 -5.85
N ASN A 59 14.38 -2.96 -7.17
CA ASN A 59 13.53 -1.94 -7.76
C ASN A 59 12.95 -2.46 -9.09
N PHE A 60 12.21 -3.56 -9.01
CA PHE A 60 11.67 -4.31 -10.16
C PHE A 60 10.83 -3.43 -11.10
N LEU A 61 10.05 -2.50 -10.55
CA LEU A 61 9.20 -1.57 -11.31
C LEU A 61 9.95 -0.33 -11.84
N LYS A 62 11.25 -0.18 -11.54
CA LYS A 62 12.08 0.96 -11.97
C LYS A 62 11.46 2.31 -11.57
N ALA A 63 11.02 2.39 -10.32
CA ALA A 63 10.47 3.60 -9.70
C ALA A 63 11.61 4.52 -9.25
N SER A 64 11.47 5.83 -9.44
CA SER A 64 12.57 6.80 -9.24
C SER A 64 12.10 8.22 -8.88
N ARG A 65 10.80 8.44 -8.63
CA ARG A 65 10.32 9.75 -8.20
C ARG A 65 10.63 9.97 -6.73
N ALA A 66 10.89 11.21 -6.36
CA ALA A 66 11.07 11.59 -4.96
C ALA A 66 9.74 11.49 -4.19
N LEU A 67 9.83 11.12 -2.92
CA LEU A 67 8.69 11.11 -2.01
C LEU A 67 8.15 12.55 -1.85
N PRO A 68 6.85 12.80 -2.05
CA PRO A 68 6.28 14.15 -1.92
C PRO A 68 6.46 14.70 -0.50
N LYS A 69 6.62 16.03 -0.38
CA LYS A 69 6.92 16.67 0.91
C LYS A 69 5.82 16.46 1.94
N TRP A 70 4.57 16.39 1.49
CA TRP A 70 3.42 16.21 2.37
C TRP A 70 3.36 14.86 3.09
N PHE A 71 4.25 13.90 2.76
CA PHE A 71 4.47 12.73 3.62
C PHE A 71 5.06 13.08 4.99
N TRP A 72 5.66 14.25 5.15
CA TRP A 72 6.31 14.68 6.39
C TRP A 72 5.49 15.64 7.24
N ASP A 73 4.39 16.19 6.72
CA ASP A 73 3.51 17.11 7.46
C ASP A 73 2.00 16.80 7.29
N GLY A 74 1.61 15.97 6.33
CA GLY A 74 0.22 15.64 6.02
C GLY A 74 -0.53 16.71 5.24
N ASP A 75 0.14 17.73 4.70
CA ASP A 75 -0.47 18.84 3.97
C ASP A 75 -0.81 18.48 2.51
N THR A 76 -1.90 17.73 2.34
CA THR A 76 -2.45 17.34 1.03
C THR A 76 -3.97 17.44 1.03
N ASN A 77 -4.54 17.66 -0.16
CA ASN A 77 -5.99 17.68 -0.36
C ASN A 77 -6.61 16.27 -0.45
N MET A 78 -5.79 15.22 -0.58
CA MET A 78 -6.25 13.83 -0.51
C MET A 78 -6.56 13.45 0.94
N ASN A 79 -7.83 13.57 1.36
CA ASN A 79 -8.23 13.33 2.75
C ASN A 79 -7.76 11.96 3.29
N CYS A 80 -7.79 10.89 2.50
CA CYS A 80 -7.27 9.58 2.95
C CYS A 80 -5.77 9.62 3.29
N GLN A 81 -4.95 10.29 2.47
CA GLN A 81 -3.52 10.46 2.74
C GLN A 81 -3.30 11.34 3.96
N LYS A 82 -3.99 12.49 4.01
CA LYS A 82 -3.94 13.41 5.15
C LYS A 82 -4.21 12.69 6.47
N GLN A 83 -5.32 11.97 6.59
CA GLN A 83 -5.67 11.23 7.81
C GLN A 83 -4.64 10.16 8.15
N ALA A 84 -4.21 9.34 7.18
CA ALA A 84 -3.26 8.27 7.43
C ALA A 84 -1.87 8.80 7.84
N ILE A 85 -1.39 9.88 7.20
CA ILE A 85 -0.10 10.49 7.49
C ILE A 85 -0.14 11.23 8.82
N SER A 86 -1.13 12.12 9.04
CA SER A 86 -1.24 12.86 10.29
C SER A 86 -1.34 11.92 11.50
N GLN A 87 -2.15 10.86 11.43
CA GLN A 87 -2.22 9.85 12.49
C GLN A 87 -0.87 9.14 12.71
N SER A 88 -0.14 8.83 11.63
CA SER A 88 1.17 8.18 11.72
C SER A 88 2.21 9.08 12.35
N LEU A 89 2.21 10.38 12.04
CA LEU A 89 3.14 11.35 12.62
C LEU A 89 2.80 11.68 14.07
N GLU A 90 1.52 11.75 14.43
CA GLU A 90 1.06 12.06 15.79
C GLU A 90 1.24 10.88 16.76
N PHE A 91 0.87 9.68 16.35
CA PHE A 91 0.83 8.50 17.23
C PHE A 91 1.93 7.48 16.95
N SER A 92 2.79 7.72 15.96
CA SER A 92 3.75 6.73 15.44
C SER A 92 3.08 5.40 15.05
N TYR A 93 1.80 5.47 14.64
CA TYR A 93 0.98 4.29 14.39
C TYR A 93 -0.06 4.50 13.29
N ALA A 94 -0.09 3.55 12.36
CA ALA A 94 -1.21 3.28 11.48
C ALA A 94 -1.43 1.78 11.41
N HIS A 95 -2.68 1.35 11.26
CA HIS A 95 -2.99 -0.07 11.13
C HIS A 95 -2.61 -0.58 9.73
N HIS A 96 -2.52 -1.91 9.56
CA HIS A 96 -1.96 -2.53 8.36
C HIS A 96 -2.57 -2.02 7.04
N ILE A 97 -3.89 -1.88 6.94
CA ILE A 97 -4.52 -1.47 5.67
C ILE A 97 -4.32 0.02 5.33
N GLN A 98 -4.07 0.89 6.31
CA GLN A 98 -3.65 2.29 6.05
C GLN A 98 -2.26 2.28 5.40
N ARG A 99 -1.30 1.55 6.00
CA ARG A 99 0.06 1.41 5.45
C ARG A 99 0.02 0.83 4.04
N LEU A 100 -0.68 -0.28 3.83
CA LEU A 100 -0.67 -0.97 2.54
C LEU A 100 -1.47 -0.23 1.46
N MET A 101 -2.73 0.11 1.73
CA MET A 101 -3.67 0.53 0.69
C MET A 101 -3.88 2.04 0.59
N VAL A 102 -3.40 2.82 1.55
CA VAL A 102 -3.47 4.30 1.51
C VAL A 102 -2.11 4.85 1.09
N THR A 103 -1.15 4.91 2.00
CA THR A 103 0.18 5.50 1.75
C THR A 103 1.00 4.63 0.81
N GLY A 104 1.04 3.32 1.05
CA GLY A 104 1.80 2.36 0.24
C GLY A 104 1.31 2.25 -1.21
N ASN A 105 -0.01 2.12 -1.40
CA ASN A 105 -0.63 2.12 -2.72
C ASN A 105 -0.33 3.42 -3.48
N PHE A 106 -0.43 4.60 -2.83
CA PHE A 106 -0.07 5.85 -3.48
C PHE A 106 1.39 5.85 -3.94
N CYS A 107 2.35 5.51 -3.07
CA CYS A 107 3.77 5.48 -3.44
C CYS A 107 4.03 4.58 -4.64
N MET A 108 3.39 3.41 -4.67
CA MET A 108 3.56 2.45 -5.76
C MET A 108 2.96 2.98 -7.06
N LEU A 109 1.75 3.55 -7.02
CA LEU A 109 1.09 4.13 -8.19
C LEU A 109 1.84 5.34 -8.75
N ALA A 110 2.38 6.19 -7.87
CA ALA A 110 3.17 7.35 -8.24
C ALA A 110 4.59 6.98 -8.72
N GLY A 111 5.05 5.75 -8.46
CA GLY A 111 6.39 5.30 -8.82
C GLY A 111 7.47 6.02 -8.01
N ILE A 112 7.22 6.18 -6.71
CA ILE A 112 8.19 6.70 -5.75
C ILE A 112 9.34 5.70 -5.59
N GLU A 113 10.56 6.21 -5.49
CA GLU A 113 11.76 5.42 -5.26
C GLU A 113 11.61 4.55 -3.99
N PRO A 114 11.72 3.21 -4.09
CA PRO A 114 11.45 2.32 -2.96
C PRO A 114 12.30 2.60 -1.72
N GLU A 115 13.54 3.07 -1.90
CA GLU A 115 14.41 3.42 -0.78
C GLU A 115 13.86 4.58 0.06
N GLN A 116 13.32 5.63 -0.57
CA GLN A 116 12.67 6.72 0.15
C GLN A 116 11.40 6.27 0.88
N VAL A 117 10.68 5.29 0.31
CA VAL A 117 9.50 4.72 0.96
C VAL A 117 9.91 3.89 2.18
N ASP A 118 10.92 3.02 2.04
CA ASP A 118 11.47 2.24 3.15
C ASP A 118 11.98 3.14 4.28
N GLU A 119 12.72 4.20 3.95
CA GLU A 119 13.21 5.19 4.92
C GLU A 119 12.07 5.86 5.68
N TRP A 120 11.00 6.26 4.99
CA TRP A 120 9.84 6.87 5.63
C TRP A 120 9.13 5.89 6.58
N TYR A 121 8.81 4.67 6.12
CA TYR A 121 8.18 3.64 6.96
C TYR A 121 9.03 3.26 8.17
N LEU A 122 10.35 3.15 7.98
CA LEU A 122 11.28 2.84 9.06
C LEU A 122 11.38 3.96 10.10
N SER A 123 11.19 5.21 9.69
CA SER A 123 11.40 6.39 10.55
C SER A 123 10.21 6.73 11.44
N ILE A 124 8.97 6.49 10.98
CA ILE A 124 7.79 7.06 11.65
C ILE A 124 7.00 6.08 12.53
N TYR A 125 7.11 4.77 12.28
CA TYR A 125 6.28 3.79 13.00
C TYR A 125 7.01 3.22 14.20
N ILE A 126 6.34 3.21 15.36
CA ILE A 126 6.90 2.75 16.64
C ILE A 126 7.28 1.26 16.64
N ASP A 127 6.73 0.49 15.70
CA ASP A 127 6.96 -0.94 15.55
C ASP A 127 7.96 -1.29 14.43
N ALA A 128 8.52 -0.29 13.75
CA ALA A 128 9.42 -0.48 12.62
C ALA A 128 10.84 -0.84 13.07
N ILE A 129 11.30 -1.99 12.57
CA ILE A 129 12.69 -2.45 12.62
C ILE A 129 12.95 -3.06 11.24
N GLU A 130 14.12 -2.83 10.63
CA GLU A 130 14.40 -3.16 9.22
C GLU A 130 13.96 -4.60 8.84
N TRP A 131 14.17 -5.60 9.70
CA TRP A 131 13.80 -6.99 9.38
C TRP A 131 12.29 -7.20 9.16
N VAL A 132 11.43 -6.39 9.78
CA VAL A 132 9.97 -6.47 9.63
C VAL A 132 9.46 -5.42 8.65
N GLU A 133 10.08 -4.24 8.63
CA GLU A 133 9.66 -3.12 7.79
C GLU A 133 10.03 -3.37 6.32
N LEU A 134 11.29 -3.65 6.02
CA LEU A 134 11.82 -3.69 4.66
C LEU A 134 11.07 -4.67 3.74
N PRO A 135 10.78 -5.93 4.12
CA PRO A 135 10.04 -6.81 3.23
C PRO A 135 8.56 -6.45 3.07
N ASN A 136 7.95 -5.83 4.10
CA ASN A 136 6.58 -5.33 3.97
C ASN A 136 6.54 -4.12 3.02
N THR A 137 7.48 -3.19 3.16
CA THR A 137 7.49 -1.99 2.32
C THR A 137 7.93 -2.33 0.90
N ARG A 138 9.14 -2.84 0.72
CA ARG A 138 9.73 -3.11 -0.60
C ARG A 138 9.01 -4.21 -1.37
N GLY A 139 8.63 -5.30 -0.68
CA GLY A 139 7.98 -6.45 -1.29
C GLY A 139 6.47 -6.29 -1.36
N MET A 140 5.80 -6.36 -0.20
CA MET A 140 4.34 -6.36 -0.15
C MET A 140 3.73 -5.08 -0.69
N SER A 141 4.22 -3.91 -0.26
CA SER A 141 3.61 -2.64 -0.63
C SER A 141 4.05 -2.13 -2.01
N GLN A 142 5.35 -2.14 -2.30
CA GLN A 142 5.89 -1.52 -3.52
C GLN A 142 6.06 -2.49 -4.68
N PHE A 143 5.91 -3.81 -4.46
CA PHE A 143 6.18 -4.85 -5.45
C PHE A 143 7.55 -4.71 -6.12
N ALA A 144 8.50 -4.07 -5.42
CA ALA A 144 9.83 -3.77 -5.93
C ALA A 144 10.72 -5.02 -5.94
N ASP A 145 10.30 -6.09 -5.27
CA ASP A 145 10.96 -7.40 -5.28
C ASP A 145 10.53 -8.31 -6.45
N GLY A 146 9.57 -7.88 -7.28
CA GLY A 146 9.07 -8.68 -8.41
C GLY A 146 8.22 -9.89 -8.01
N GLY A 147 7.76 -9.93 -6.76
CA GLY A 147 6.80 -10.91 -6.26
C GLY A 147 7.38 -12.01 -5.38
N ILE A 148 8.49 -11.74 -4.68
CA ILE A 148 9.08 -12.67 -3.71
C ILE A 148 8.17 -12.79 -2.47
N VAL A 149 7.68 -11.66 -1.93
CA VAL A 149 6.75 -11.64 -0.78
C VAL A 149 5.32 -12.03 -1.18
N GLY A 150 4.85 -11.57 -2.34
CA GLY A 150 3.47 -11.76 -2.77
C GLY A 150 3.34 -11.74 -4.28
N SER A 151 2.42 -12.52 -4.84
CA SER A 151 2.31 -12.72 -6.30
C SER A 151 1.69 -11.57 -7.08
N LYS A 152 1.30 -10.47 -6.42
CA LYS A 152 0.57 -9.35 -7.04
C LYS A 152 0.95 -8.01 -6.40
N ALA A 153 1.03 -6.97 -7.23
CA ALA A 153 1.02 -5.59 -6.78
C ALA A 153 -0.35 -5.21 -6.23
N TYR A 154 -0.40 -4.60 -5.04
CA TYR A 154 -1.63 -4.13 -4.39
C TYR A 154 -2.09 -2.77 -4.96
N ALA A 155 -2.24 -2.69 -6.29
CA ALA A 155 -2.61 -1.46 -6.98
C ALA A 155 -4.14 -1.28 -6.96
N ALA A 156 -4.61 -0.14 -6.46
CA ALA A 156 -6.03 0.16 -6.39
C ALA A 156 -6.34 1.64 -6.65
N SER A 157 -7.44 1.89 -7.36
CA SER A 157 -7.97 3.25 -7.55
C SER A 157 -8.72 3.76 -6.32
N GLY A 158 -9.19 5.01 -6.37
CA GLY A 158 -10.00 5.61 -5.30
C GLY A 158 -11.28 4.82 -4.98
N ASN A 159 -11.79 4.02 -5.94
CA ASN A 159 -12.95 3.15 -5.70
C ASN A 159 -12.72 2.12 -4.58
N TYR A 160 -11.49 1.66 -4.37
CA TYR A 160 -11.18 0.79 -3.22
C TYR A 160 -11.29 1.56 -1.91
N ILE A 161 -10.66 2.74 -1.83
CA ILE A 161 -10.71 3.60 -0.64
C ILE A 161 -12.16 3.93 -0.28
N ASN A 162 -12.97 4.34 -1.26
CA ASN A 162 -14.39 4.67 -1.05
C ASN A 162 -15.23 3.50 -0.55
N LYS A 163 -14.86 2.25 -0.86
CA LYS A 163 -15.58 1.06 -0.38
C LYS A 163 -15.15 0.62 1.02
N MET A 164 -13.90 0.90 1.38
CA MET A 164 -13.26 0.36 2.59
C MET A 164 -13.08 1.41 3.69
N SER A 165 -13.52 2.64 3.45
CA SER A 165 -13.42 3.77 4.37
C SER A 165 -14.51 4.80 4.11
N ASP A 166 -14.60 5.77 5.01
CA ASP A 166 -15.45 6.96 4.94
C ASP A 166 -14.68 8.22 4.46
N TYR A 167 -13.37 8.14 4.20
CA TYR A 167 -12.54 9.29 3.82
C TYR A 167 -13.05 10.08 2.62
N CYS A 168 -13.74 9.42 1.68
CA CYS A 168 -14.19 10.04 0.43
C CYS A 168 -15.40 10.97 0.61
N GLY A 169 -16.13 10.89 1.73
CA GLY A 169 -17.31 11.72 1.99
C GLY A 169 -16.98 13.21 2.06
N ASP A 170 -15.94 13.54 2.83
CA ASP A 170 -15.50 14.93 3.09
C ASP A 170 -14.22 15.30 2.33
N CYS A 171 -13.86 14.53 1.30
CA CYS A 171 -12.65 14.77 0.52
C CYS A 171 -12.84 15.95 -0.45
N HIS A 172 -11.79 16.77 -0.62
CA HIS A 172 -11.74 17.79 -1.67
C HIS A 172 -12.01 17.18 -3.06
N TYR A 173 -11.52 15.96 -3.28
CA TYR A 173 -11.67 15.23 -4.53
C TYR A 173 -12.91 14.33 -4.56
N ASN A 174 -13.60 14.33 -5.70
CA ASN A 174 -14.68 13.41 -6.02
C ASN A 174 -14.12 12.07 -6.56
N VAL A 175 -14.33 11.01 -5.78
CA VAL A 175 -13.86 9.65 -6.12
C VAL A 175 -14.51 9.04 -7.36
N LYS A 176 -15.67 9.55 -7.80
CA LYS A 176 -16.36 9.06 -9.01
C LYS A 176 -15.76 9.66 -10.29
N GLN A 177 -15.02 10.77 -10.18
CA GLN A 177 -14.45 11.49 -11.30
C GLN A 177 -13.02 11.04 -11.62
N LYS A 178 -12.63 11.19 -12.89
CA LYS A 178 -11.28 10.79 -13.37
C LYS A 178 -10.50 11.93 -14.03
N LEU A 179 -11.19 12.88 -14.67
CA LEU A 179 -10.54 13.84 -15.57
C LEU A 179 -10.65 15.29 -15.10
N ASP A 180 -11.74 15.65 -14.42
CA ASP A 180 -11.95 17.01 -13.95
C ASP A 180 -10.91 17.43 -12.87
N GLN A 181 -10.90 18.72 -12.53
CA GLN A 181 -9.98 19.24 -11.53
C GLN A 181 -10.22 18.64 -10.14
N ALA A 182 -11.47 18.30 -9.83
CA ALA A 182 -11.87 17.66 -8.59
C ALA A 182 -11.72 16.13 -8.62
N ALA A 183 -11.13 15.53 -9.66
CA ALA A 183 -11.05 14.08 -9.78
C ALA A 183 -10.04 13.51 -8.78
N CYS A 184 -10.43 12.41 -8.10
CA CYS A 184 -9.53 11.71 -7.19
C CYS A 184 -8.23 11.29 -7.92
N PRO A 185 -7.04 11.74 -7.46
CA PRO A 185 -5.77 11.45 -8.12
C PRO A 185 -5.52 9.95 -8.32
N LEU A 186 -5.91 9.12 -7.35
CA LEU A 186 -5.74 7.65 -7.41
C LEU A 186 -6.41 7.01 -8.61
N ASN A 187 -7.46 7.60 -9.19
CA ASN A 187 -8.14 7.04 -10.35
C ASN A 187 -7.29 7.08 -11.62
N SER A 188 -6.64 8.20 -11.88
CA SER A 188 -5.80 8.38 -13.06
C SER A 188 -4.41 7.77 -12.84
N LEU A 189 -3.85 7.92 -11.64
CA LEU A 189 -2.61 7.27 -11.24
C LEU A 189 -2.70 5.74 -11.35
N TYR A 190 -3.83 5.14 -10.96
CA TYR A 190 -4.08 3.70 -11.13
C TYR A 190 -3.94 3.26 -12.58
N TRP A 191 -4.64 3.91 -13.52
CA TRP A 191 -4.58 3.50 -14.93
C TRP A 191 -3.23 3.80 -15.57
N HIS A 192 -2.58 4.88 -15.17
CA HIS A 192 -1.21 5.17 -15.60
C HIS A 192 -0.23 4.09 -15.16
N PHE A 193 -0.26 3.68 -13.89
CA PHE A 193 0.53 2.56 -13.38
C PHE A 193 0.23 1.25 -14.12
N MET A 194 -1.06 0.93 -14.27
CA MET A 194 -1.53 -0.28 -14.94
C MET A 194 -1.05 -0.34 -16.39
N GLN A 195 -1.08 0.77 -17.12
CA GLN A 195 -0.64 0.81 -18.51
C GLN A 195 0.90 0.77 -18.61
N ARG A 196 1.62 1.51 -17.77
CA ARG A 196 3.10 1.52 -17.71
C ARG A 196 3.68 0.13 -17.47
N HIS A 197 3.03 -0.69 -16.63
CA HIS A 197 3.52 -2.02 -16.24
C HIS A 197 2.73 -3.17 -16.88
N ARG A 198 2.01 -2.91 -17.97
CA ARG A 198 1.11 -3.87 -18.61
C ARG A 198 1.74 -5.23 -18.91
N GLU A 199 2.94 -5.25 -19.51
CA GLU A 199 3.64 -6.48 -19.87
C GLU A 199 3.91 -7.41 -18.69
N THR A 200 4.09 -6.82 -17.50
CA THR A 200 4.30 -7.57 -16.26
C THR A 200 2.96 -8.00 -15.67
N LEU A 201 2.04 -7.05 -15.50
CA LEU A 201 0.80 -7.27 -14.74
C LEU A 201 -0.21 -8.15 -15.49
N VAL A 202 -0.20 -8.15 -16.83
CA VAL A 202 -1.10 -8.98 -17.63
C VAL A 202 -0.82 -10.48 -17.47
N LYS A 203 0.39 -10.87 -17.03
CA LYS A 203 0.73 -12.28 -16.75
C LYS A 203 -0.11 -12.85 -15.60
N ASN A 204 -0.69 -12.00 -14.78
CA ASN A 204 -1.61 -12.41 -13.73
C ASN A 204 -3.02 -12.59 -14.28
N PRO A 205 -3.59 -13.81 -14.27
CA PRO A 205 -4.90 -14.07 -14.89
C PRO A 205 -6.05 -13.22 -14.34
N ARG A 206 -5.96 -12.74 -13.09
CA ARG A 206 -6.98 -11.87 -12.49
C ARG A 206 -7.01 -10.46 -13.11
N MET A 207 -5.94 -10.04 -13.78
CA MET A 207 -5.85 -8.72 -14.43
C MET A 207 -6.45 -8.72 -15.84
N ASN A 208 -6.70 -9.88 -16.43
CA ASN A 208 -7.22 -9.99 -17.80
C ASN A 208 -8.55 -9.25 -17.98
N MET A 209 -9.48 -9.38 -17.03
CA MET A 209 -10.76 -8.68 -17.10
C MET A 209 -10.59 -7.17 -16.95
N VAL A 210 -9.65 -6.73 -16.10
CA VAL A 210 -9.34 -5.32 -15.87
C VAL A 210 -8.82 -4.68 -17.16
N TYR A 211 -7.83 -5.29 -17.81
CA TYR A 211 -7.30 -4.80 -19.09
C TYR A 211 -8.34 -4.86 -20.21
N ARG A 212 -9.15 -5.91 -20.29
CA ARG A 212 -10.24 -5.98 -21.28
C ARG A 212 -11.23 -4.81 -21.14
N ASN A 213 -11.53 -4.38 -19.92
CA ASN A 213 -12.41 -3.23 -19.69
C ASN A 213 -11.72 -1.90 -20.03
N TRP A 214 -10.41 -1.82 -19.89
CA TRP A 214 -9.62 -0.68 -20.35
C TRP A 214 -9.58 -0.59 -21.87
N ASP A 215 -9.25 -1.71 -22.53
CA ASP A 215 -9.09 -1.79 -23.99
C ASP A 215 -10.37 -1.52 -24.77
N LYS A 216 -11.53 -1.65 -24.11
CA LYS A 216 -12.85 -1.31 -24.67
C LYS A 216 -13.19 0.17 -24.64
N GLN A 217 -12.45 0.99 -23.88
CA GLN A 217 -12.66 2.44 -23.84
C GLN A 217 -12.10 3.09 -25.10
N ASP A 218 -12.70 4.21 -25.51
CA ASP A 218 -12.21 4.99 -26.64
C ASP A 218 -10.78 5.48 -26.41
N MET A 219 -9.97 5.50 -27.47
CA MET A 219 -8.57 5.92 -27.38
C MET A 219 -8.42 7.34 -26.81
N GLU A 220 -9.32 8.25 -27.16
CA GLU A 220 -9.34 9.61 -26.62
C GLU A 220 -9.51 9.62 -25.10
N GLN A 221 -10.40 8.77 -24.57
CA GLN A 221 -10.63 8.64 -23.14
C GLN A 221 -9.41 8.03 -22.43
N GLN A 222 -8.80 7.01 -23.02
CA GLN A 222 -7.57 6.41 -22.48
C GLN A 222 -6.45 7.44 -22.41
N THR A 223 -6.21 8.17 -23.49
CA THR A 223 -5.20 9.23 -23.56
C THR A 223 -5.48 10.35 -22.55
N ALA A 224 -6.72 10.78 -22.40
CA ALA A 224 -7.09 11.81 -21.43
C ALA A 224 -6.76 11.39 -19.98
N VAL A 225 -7.06 10.15 -19.61
CA VAL A 225 -6.75 9.61 -18.27
C VAL A 225 -5.24 9.53 -18.04
N LEU A 226 -4.48 9.05 -19.03
CA LEU A 226 -3.02 8.96 -18.92
C LEU A 226 -2.37 10.34 -18.86
N ASN A 227 -2.85 11.31 -19.64
CA ASN A 227 -2.37 12.69 -19.61
C ASN A 227 -2.67 13.36 -18.26
N LYS A 228 -3.88 13.15 -17.71
CA LYS A 228 -4.24 13.65 -16.37
C LYS A 228 -3.31 13.08 -15.30
N ALA A 229 -2.98 11.78 -15.39
CA ALA A 229 -2.04 11.16 -14.47
C ALA A 229 -0.63 11.74 -14.62
N GLN A 230 -0.17 11.97 -15.84
CA GLN A 230 1.14 12.59 -16.07
C GLN A 230 1.21 14.00 -15.48
N GLN A 231 0.17 14.82 -15.66
CA GLN A 231 0.08 16.15 -15.05
C GLN A 231 0.20 16.09 -13.51
N LEU A 232 -0.48 15.13 -12.87
CA LEU A 232 -0.37 14.93 -11.42
C LEU A 232 1.05 14.50 -11.02
N LEU A 233 1.69 13.65 -11.83
CA LEU A 233 3.04 13.13 -11.56
C LEU A 233 4.15 14.16 -11.78
N ASP A 234 3.91 15.16 -12.62
CA ASP A 234 4.82 16.28 -12.86
C ASP A 234 4.83 17.25 -11.66
N ASP A 235 3.78 17.23 -10.83
CA ASP A 235 3.64 18.12 -9.68
C ASP A 235 2.95 17.44 -8.47
N LEU A 236 3.62 16.43 -7.90
CA LEU A 236 3.09 15.66 -6.78
C LEU A 236 3.03 16.44 -5.45
N ASP A 237 3.71 17.58 -5.34
CA ASP A 237 3.67 18.40 -4.11
C ASP A 237 2.37 19.21 -4.01
N ASN A 238 1.61 19.38 -5.10
CA ASN A 238 0.41 20.22 -5.17
C ASN A 238 -0.91 19.44 -5.37
N ILE A 239 -0.96 18.18 -4.93
CA ILE A 239 -2.14 17.27 -5.05
C ILE A 239 -2.82 16.92 -3.71
#